data_AF-A0A7X9DGF9-F1
#
_entry.id   AF-A0A7X9DGF9-F1
#
_cell.length_a   1.000
_cell.length_b   1.000
_cell.length_c   1.000
_cell.angle_alpha   90.00
_cell.angle_beta   90.00
_cell.angle_gamma   90.00
#
_symmetry.space_group_name_H-M   'P 1'
#
loop_
_entity.id
_entity.type
_entity.pdbx_description
1 polymer ?
#
loop_
_entity_poly.entity_id
_entity_poly.type
_entity_poly.pdbx_seq_one_letter_code
_entity_poly.pdbx_strand_id
1 'polypeptide(L)'
;MKYPDDKRQQLLSKVFWDYNLDIKEIIKTIDNDTITHNKKQIFVRCLQRLPWHNVVGIFGFDAAKTLLTNDVIEQIWPKERREHFATLQKLLRGEPLLAARWDSELREKLKSTVLSYRWYRTQ
;
A
#
# COMPACT_ATOMS: atom_id res chain seq x y z
N MET A 1 4.74 16.23 2.27
CA MET A 1 5.35 16.45 3.59
C MET A 1 5.85 15.11 4.12
N LYS A 2 7.15 15.01 4.46
CA LYS A 2 7.74 13.79 5.05
C LYS A 2 7.47 13.78 6.55
N TYR A 3 7.40 12.60 7.16
CA TYR A 3 7.33 12.48 8.62
C TYR A 3 8.64 12.98 9.27
N PRO A 4 8.57 13.44 10.53
CA PRO A 4 9.78 13.72 11.31
C PRO A 4 10.63 12.46 11.43
N ASP A 5 11.95 12.64 11.46
CA ASP A 5 12.93 11.54 11.38
C ASP A 5 12.75 10.50 12.50
N ASP A 6 12.31 10.91 13.69
CA ASP A 6 12.01 10.01 14.80
C ASP A 6 10.91 8.98 14.46
N LYS A 7 9.83 9.43 13.79
CA LYS A 7 8.75 8.55 13.36
C LYS A 7 9.19 7.66 12.20
N ARG A 8 10.03 8.17 11.29
CA ARG A 8 10.60 7.38 10.20
C ARG A 8 11.45 6.23 10.75
N GLN A 9 12.29 6.51 11.75
CA GLN A 9 13.13 5.50 12.40
C GLN A 9 12.29 4.42 13.11
N GLN A 10 11.23 4.79 13.82
CA GLN A 10 10.34 3.82 14.48
C GLN A 10 9.59 2.92 13.49
N LEU A 11 9.18 3.46 12.34
CA LEU A 11 8.52 2.66 11.31
C LEU A 11 9.52 1.75 10.60
N LEU A 12 10.71 2.25 10.28
CA LEU A 12 11.76 1.47 9.65
C LEU A 12 12.29 0.36 10.57
N SER A 13 12.43 0.60 11.88
CA SER A 13 12.84 -0.45 12.83
C SER A 13 11.84 -1.60 12.90
N LYS A 14 10.53 -1.32 12.81
CA LYS A 14 9.50 -2.35 12.72
C LYS A 14 9.56 -3.14 11.42
N VAL A 15 9.87 -2.48 10.30
CA VAL A 15 10.00 -3.14 8.99
C VAL A 15 11.24 -4.02 8.92
N PHE A 16 12.37 -3.51 9.39
CA PHE A 16 13.69 -4.14 9.31
C PHE A 16 14.13 -4.80 10.62
N TRP A 17 13.18 -5.22 11.46
CA TRP A 17 13.49 -5.83 12.77
C TRP A 17 14.46 -7.03 12.67
N ASP A 18 14.45 -7.73 11.53
CA ASP A 18 15.21 -8.94 11.23
C ASP A 18 16.58 -8.65 10.55
N TYR A 19 16.89 -7.38 10.33
CA TYR A 19 18.14 -6.95 9.70
C TYR A 19 18.94 -6.10 10.69
N ASN A 20 20.19 -6.50 10.96
CA ASN A 20 21.19 -5.68 11.64
C ASN A 20 21.69 -4.54 10.72
N LEU A 21 20.78 -3.69 10.24
CA LEU A 21 21.10 -2.55 9.38
C LEU A 21 21.01 -1.25 10.18
N ASP A 22 21.95 -0.33 9.95
CA ASP A 22 21.85 1.02 10.51
C ASP A 22 20.73 1.80 9.79
N ILE A 23 19.63 2.01 10.50
CA ILE A 23 18.45 2.73 10.01
C ILE A 23 18.81 4.15 9.56
N LYS A 24 19.86 4.76 10.14
CA LYS A 24 20.32 6.09 9.74
C LYS A 24 20.94 6.08 8.34
N GLU A 25 21.67 5.03 7.98
CA GLU A 25 22.22 4.85 6.63
C GLU A 25 21.10 4.58 5.61
N ILE A 26 20.05 3.86 6.01
CA ILE A 26 18.86 3.65 5.18
C ILE A 26 18.19 4.98 4.87
N ILE A 27 17.98 5.84 5.88
CA ILE A 27 17.37 7.16 5.68
C ILE A 27 18.22 8.02 4.75
N LYS A 28 19.55 8.04 4.93
CA LYS A 28 20.47 8.72 4.01
C LYS A 28 20.38 8.17 2.58
N THR A 29 20.23 6.86 2.42
CA THR A 29 20.08 6.20 1.11
C THR A 29 18.71 6.51 0.47
N ILE A 30 17.67 6.70 1.27
CA ILE A 30 16.34 7.12 0.80
C ILE A 30 16.39 8.58 0.32
N ASP A 31 17.05 9.44 1.07
CA ASP A 31 17.13 10.88 0.77
C ASP A 31 18.17 11.18 -0.34
N ASN A 32 19.15 10.29 -0.56
CA ASN A 32 19.99 10.35 -1.76
C ASN A 32 19.17 9.94 -3.01
N ASP A 33 19.22 10.80 -4.03
CA ASP A 33 18.46 10.65 -5.28
C ASP A 33 19.00 9.59 -6.25
N THR A 34 20.12 8.96 -5.92
CA THR A 34 20.64 7.84 -6.69
C THR A 34 19.75 6.62 -6.46
N ILE A 35 18.98 6.25 -7.49
CA ILE A 35 18.11 5.07 -7.50
C ILE A 35 19.00 3.82 -7.55
N THR A 36 19.59 3.45 -6.41
CA THR A 36 20.34 2.19 -6.28
C THR A 36 19.35 1.03 -6.16
N HIS A 37 19.74 -0.16 -6.63
CA HIS A 37 18.95 -1.40 -6.50
C HIS A 37 18.43 -1.62 -5.06
N ASN A 38 19.21 -1.20 -4.04
CA ASN A 38 18.80 -1.19 -2.63
C ASN A 38 17.54 -0.36 -2.35
N LYS A 39 17.39 0.83 -2.95
CA LYS A 39 16.23 1.72 -2.71
C LYS A 39 14.92 1.07 -3.15
N LYS A 40 14.92 0.37 -4.30
CA LYS A 40 13.77 -0.40 -4.79
C LYS A 40 13.43 -1.56 -3.85
N GLN A 41 14.42 -2.33 -3.41
CA GLN A 41 14.20 -3.45 -2.48
C GLN A 41 13.66 -2.98 -1.12
N ILE A 42 14.20 -1.88 -0.58
CA ILE A 42 13.70 -1.26 0.66
C ILE A 42 12.25 -0.83 0.47
N PHE A 43 11.92 -0.19 -0.65
CA PHE A 43 10.57 0.25 -0.96
C PHE A 43 9.58 -0.92 -1.08
N VAL A 44 9.95 -2.01 -1.75
CA VAL A 44 9.13 -3.24 -1.83
C VAL A 44 8.86 -3.80 -0.43
N ARG A 45 9.88 -3.91 0.42
CA ARG A 45 9.71 -4.39 1.81
C ARG A 45 8.80 -3.48 2.62
N CYS A 46 8.92 -2.17 2.45
CA CYS A 46 8.01 -1.21 3.08
C CYS A 46 6.56 -1.43 2.61
N LEU A 47 6.29 -1.61 1.32
CA LEU A 47 4.94 -1.92 0.82
C LEU A 47 4.39 -3.27 1.34
N GLN A 48 5.28 -4.25 1.55
CA GLN A 48 4.91 -5.57 2.09
C GLN A 48 4.63 -5.56 3.60
N ARG A 49 5.08 -4.58 4.37
CA ARG A 49 4.91 -4.56 5.84
C ARG A 49 4.14 -3.35 6.35
N LEU A 50 4.13 -2.25 5.62
CA LEU A 50 3.48 -1.00 6.00
C LEU A 50 2.29 -0.66 5.09
N PRO A 51 1.29 0.03 5.62
CA PRO A 51 0.23 0.62 4.82
C PRO A 51 0.75 1.80 3.99
N TRP A 52 0.07 2.10 2.87
CA TRP A 52 0.48 3.13 1.89
C TRP A 52 0.77 4.50 2.52
N HIS A 53 -0.07 4.97 3.46
CA HIS A 53 0.12 6.26 4.12
C HIS A 53 1.45 6.36 4.88
N ASN A 54 1.93 5.27 5.47
CA ASN A 54 3.22 5.24 6.16
C ASN A 54 4.38 5.26 5.17
N VAL A 55 4.24 4.58 4.03
CA VAL A 55 5.22 4.62 2.94
C VAL A 55 5.34 6.04 2.38
N VAL A 56 4.21 6.69 2.11
CA VAL A 56 4.17 8.10 1.67
C VAL A 56 4.82 9.02 2.70
N GLY A 57 4.59 8.79 3.99
CA GLY A 57 5.23 9.58 5.05
C GLY A 57 6.75 9.38 5.15
N ILE A 58 7.27 8.20 4.81
CA ILE A 58 8.71 7.91 4.87
C ILE A 58 9.47 8.47 3.67
N PHE A 59 8.92 8.29 2.46
CA PHE A 59 9.58 8.66 1.20
C PHE A 59 9.16 10.05 0.70
N GLY A 60 7.98 10.53 1.06
CA GLY A 60 7.32 11.66 0.44
C GLY A 60 6.40 11.21 -0.71
N PHE A 61 5.36 11.99 -0.98
CA PHE A 61 4.34 11.65 -1.97
C PHE A 61 4.90 11.53 -3.39
N ASP A 62 5.66 12.53 -3.85
CA ASP A 62 6.21 12.56 -5.21
C ASP A 62 7.20 11.42 -5.44
N ALA A 63 8.10 11.19 -4.49
CA ALA A 63 9.07 10.09 -4.55
C ALA A 63 8.40 8.71 -4.47
N ALA A 64 7.37 8.54 -3.65
CA ALA A 64 6.63 7.29 -3.60
C ALA A 64 5.87 7.03 -4.91
N LYS A 65 5.33 8.07 -5.55
CA LYS A 65 4.63 7.96 -6.84
C LYS A 65 5.58 7.56 -7.96
N THR A 66 6.78 8.12 -8.02
CA THR A 66 7.79 7.77 -9.05
C THR A 66 8.35 6.36 -8.85
N LEU A 67 8.53 5.92 -7.59
CA LEU A 67 9.00 4.57 -7.25
C LEU A 67 7.95 3.48 -7.45
N LEU A 68 6.65 3.83 -7.53
CA LEU A 68 5.56 2.89 -7.75
C LEU A 68 5.47 2.46 -9.23
N THR A 69 6.48 1.73 -9.68
CA THR A 69 6.56 1.13 -11.03
C THR A 69 5.94 -0.28 -11.04
N ASN A 70 5.55 -0.78 -12.22
CA ASN A 70 5.03 -2.13 -12.39
C ASN A 70 6.02 -3.20 -11.87
N ASP A 71 7.32 -3.04 -12.13
CA ASP A 71 8.38 -3.93 -11.66
C ASP A 71 8.36 -4.09 -10.13
N VAL A 72 8.08 -3.00 -9.40
CA VAL A 72 8.00 -3.00 -7.94
C VAL A 72 6.76 -3.75 -7.49
N ILE A 73 5.62 -3.54 -8.16
CA ILE A 73 4.35 -4.20 -7.85
C ILE A 73 4.46 -5.72 -8.07
N GLU A 74 5.13 -6.15 -9.13
CA GLU A 74 5.36 -7.57 -9.41
C GLU A 74 6.24 -8.27 -8.35
N GLN A 75 7.12 -7.53 -7.70
CA GLN A 75 7.94 -8.05 -6.57
C GLN A 75 7.15 -8.16 -5.26
N ILE A 76 5.92 -7.61 -5.19
CA ILE A 76 5.10 -7.70 -3.98
C ILE A 76 4.47 -9.09 -3.88
N TRP A 77 4.65 -9.69 -2.70
CA TRP A 77 3.92 -10.86 -2.22
C TRP A 77 3.27 -10.50 -0.88
N PRO A 78 2.02 -10.90 -0.59
CA PRO A 78 1.11 -11.81 -1.33
C PRO A 78 0.28 -11.14 -2.45
N LYS A 79 -0.39 -11.97 -3.29
CA LYS A 79 -1.15 -11.53 -4.48
C LYS A 79 -2.22 -10.47 -4.17
N GLU A 80 -2.90 -10.57 -3.03
CA GLU A 80 -3.90 -9.58 -2.59
C GLU A 80 -3.31 -8.17 -2.43
N ARG A 81 -2.11 -8.06 -1.84
CA ARG A 81 -1.42 -6.77 -1.75
C ARG A 81 -1.02 -6.25 -3.12
N ARG A 82 -0.57 -7.13 -4.00
CA ARG A 82 -0.22 -6.76 -5.38
C ARG A 82 -1.42 -6.13 -6.10
N GLU A 83 -2.59 -6.74 -5.99
CA GLU A 83 -3.83 -6.22 -6.59
C GLU A 83 -4.26 -4.88 -5.96
N HIS A 84 -4.10 -4.74 -4.64
CA HIS A 84 -4.36 -3.49 -3.94
C HIS A 84 -3.46 -2.35 -4.45
N PHE A 85 -2.14 -2.59 -4.54
CA PHE A 85 -1.20 -1.57 -5.02
C PHE A 85 -1.31 -1.30 -6.53
N ALA A 86 -1.67 -2.30 -7.34
CA ALA A 86 -1.99 -2.08 -8.75
C ALA A 86 -3.21 -1.17 -8.93
N THR A 87 -4.23 -1.34 -8.08
CA THR A 87 -5.41 -0.47 -8.05
C THR A 87 -5.04 0.95 -7.61
N LEU A 88 -4.22 1.09 -6.57
CA LEU A 88 -3.70 2.38 -6.13
C LEU A 88 -2.89 3.09 -7.22
N GLN A 89 -2.06 2.35 -7.96
CA GLN A 89 -1.28 2.92 -9.07
C GLN A 89 -2.19 3.48 -10.16
N LYS A 90 -3.22 2.73 -10.56
CA LYS A 90 -4.23 3.19 -11.54
C LYS A 90 -4.96 4.43 -11.04
N LEU A 91 -5.37 4.44 -9.78
CA LEU A 91 -6.04 5.57 -9.13
C LEU A 91 -5.15 6.83 -9.13
N LEU A 92 -3.86 6.68 -8.79
CA LEU A 92 -2.89 7.78 -8.78
C LEU A 92 -2.56 8.33 -10.18
N ARG A 93 -2.81 7.55 -11.23
CA ARG A 93 -2.65 7.94 -12.64
C ARG A 93 -3.93 8.51 -13.23
N GLY A 94 -5.06 8.44 -12.52
CA GLY A 94 -6.37 8.85 -13.02
C GLY A 94 -6.94 7.89 -14.07
N GLU A 95 -6.44 6.66 -14.13
CA GLU A 95 -6.98 5.64 -15.02
C GLU A 95 -8.33 5.14 -14.51
N PRO A 96 -9.29 4.85 -15.41
CA PRO A 96 -10.57 4.29 -15.02
C PRO A 96 -10.35 2.92 -14.38
N LEU A 97 -10.72 2.80 -13.11
CA LEU A 97 -10.79 1.51 -12.46
C LEU A 97 -11.91 0.71 -13.11
N LEU A 98 -11.66 -0.57 -13.42
CA LEU A 98 -12.75 -1.52 -13.62
C LEU A 98 -13.64 -1.38 -12.40
N ALA A 99 -14.92 -1.05 -12.62
CA ALA A 99 -15.89 -0.82 -11.55
C ALA A 99 -15.64 -1.89 -10.49
N ALA A 100 -15.43 -1.46 -9.24
CA ALA A 100 -15.36 -2.39 -8.12
C ALA A 100 -16.45 -3.40 -8.36
N ARG A 101 -16.10 -4.67 -8.59
CA ARG A 101 -17.08 -5.73 -8.77
C ARG A 101 -17.91 -5.65 -7.49
N TRP A 102 -19.02 -4.94 -7.56
CA TRP A 102 -20.13 -5.05 -6.65
C TRP A 102 -20.60 -6.45 -6.97
N ASP A 103 -19.92 -7.39 -6.32
CA ASP A 103 -19.97 -8.78 -6.64
C ASP A 103 -21.44 -9.14 -6.61
N SER A 104 -21.95 -9.76 -7.68
CA SER A 104 -23.35 -10.19 -7.71
C SER A 104 -23.68 -10.98 -6.45
N GLU A 105 -22.69 -11.72 -5.92
CA GLU A 105 -22.77 -12.42 -4.65
C GLU A 105 -22.99 -11.50 -3.43
N LEU A 106 -22.27 -10.38 -3.33
CA LEU A 106 -22.45 -9.39 -2.26
C LEU A 106 -23.81 -8.69 -2.39
N ARG A 107 -24.24 -8.42 -3.63
CA ARG A 107 -25.57 -7.84 -3.90
C ARG A 107 -26.69 -8.81 -3.53
N GLU A 108 -26.54 -10.10 -3.83
CA GLU A 108 -27.52 -11.14 -3.44
C GLU A 108 -27.53 -11.36 -1.91
N LYS A 109 -26.37 -11.36 -1.24
CA LYS A 109 -26.29 -11.42 0.24
C LYS A 109 -26.95 -10.22 0.91
N LEU A 110 -26.79 -9.01 0.36
CA LEU A 110 -27.42 -7.82 0.89
C LEU A 110 -28.92 -7.78 0.60
N LYS A 111 -29.37 -8.24 -0.58
CA LYS A 111 -30.80 -8.41 -0.88
C LYS A 111 -31.45 -9.38 0.11
N SER A 112 -30.84 -10.55 0.34
CA SER A 112 -31.40 -11.55 1.25
C SER A 112 -31.45 -11.03 2.70
N THR A 113 -30.46 -10.26 3.14
CA THR A 113 -30.38 -9.79 4.53
C THR A 113 -31.24 -8.54 4.78
N VAL A 114 -31.22 -7.54 3.89
CA VAL A 114 -31.90 -6.26 4.13
C VAL A 114 -33.38 -6.31 3.76
N LEU A 115 -33.76 -7.12 2.76
CA LEU A 115 -35.15 -7.19 2.31
C LEU A 115 -35.97 -8.26 3.03
N SER A 116 -35.39 -9.35 3.52
CA SER A 116 -36.16 -10.42 4.20
C SER A 116 -36.85 -9.93 5.48
N TYR A 117 -36.15 -9.20 6.35
CA TYR A 117 -36.69 -8.74 7.64
C TYR A 117 -37.74 -7.62 7.52
N ARG A 118 -37.94 -7.04 6.33
CA ARG A 118 -39.01 -6.04 6.12
C ARG A 118 -40.38 -6.67 5.86
N TRP A 119 -40.43 -7.85 5.23
CA TRP A 119 -41.68 -8.53 4.90
C TRP A 119 -42.25 -9.38 6.05
N TYR A 120 -41.44 -9.77 7.03
CA TYR A 120 -41.87 -10.57 8.19
C TYR A 120 -42.41 -9.74 9.38
N ARG A 121 -42.55 -8.42 9.26
CA ARG A 121 -43.11 -7.58 10.35
C ARG A 121 -44.64 -7.38 10.30
N THR A 122 -45.33 -8.02 9.36
CA THR A 122 -46.78 -7.84 9.15
C THR A 122 -47.57 -9.13 9.39
N GLN A 123 -47.27 -9.85 10.48
CA GLN A 123 -48.13 -10.89 11.04
C GLN A 123 -48.39 -10.60 12.52
#